data_AF-M0ZZL8-F1
#
_entry.id   AF-M0ZZL8-F1
#
_cell.length_a   1.000
_cell.length_b   1.000
_cell.length_c   1.000
_cell.angle_alpha   90.00
_cell.angle_beta   90.00
_cell.angle_gamma   90.00
#
_symmetry.space_group_name_H-M   'P 1'
#
loop_
_entity.id
_entity.type
_entity.pdbx_description
1 polymer ?
#
loop_
_entity_poly.entity_id
_entity_poly.type
_entity_poly.pdbx_seq_one_letter_code
_entity_poly.pdbx_strand_id
1 'polypeptide(L)'
;MTFYSPNIPPEILATLLSFVEFMEHDEKPLPIDIHLLGGLAGKCRAFAKALNYKEMEFEGALSNRRDANPVAVVEAPIHITNQLHQYEAAVGILAYAQQHLGVQLKESWYC
;
A
#
# COMPACT_ATOMS: atom_id res chain seq x y z
N MET A 1 -19.48 5.83 6.29
CA MET A 1 -18.88 7.17 6.01
C MET A 1 -18.00 7.70 7.16
N THR A 2 -17.45 6.84 8.03
CA THR A 2 -16.59 7.28 9.15
C THR A 2 -15.12 7.47 8.76
N PHE A 3 -14.58 6.70 7.81
CA PHE A 3 -13.16 6.73 7.42
C PHE A 3 -12.65 8.02 6.74
N TYR A 4 -13.54 8.94 6.37
CA TYR A 4 -13.18 10.18 5.66
C TYR A 4 -13.08 11.41 6.57
N SER A 5 -13.35 11.29 7.88
CA SER A 5 -13.26 12.44 8.78
C SER A 5 -11.78 12.85 8.97
N PRO A 6 -11.42 14.11 8.67
CA PRO A 6 -10.03 14.58 8.69
C PRO A 6 -9.40 14.66 10.09
N ASN A 7 -10.18 14.47 11.15
CA ASN A 7 -9.75 14.62 12.56
C ASN A 7 -9.92 13.33 13.38
N ILE A 8 -9.86 12.15 12.76
CA ILE A 8 -9.89 10.90 13.53
C ILE A 8 -8.52 10.71 14.19
N PRO A 9 -8.46 10.58 15.54
CA PRO A 9 -7.22 10.26 16.23
C PRO A 9 -6.61 8.94 15.70
N PRO A 10 -5.27 8.86 15.57
CA PRO A 10 -4.59 7.66 15.07
C PRO A 10 -4.99 6.37 15.82
N GLU A 11 -5.34 6.48 17.10
CA GLU A 11 -5.74 5.35 17.96
C GLU A 11 -7.08 4.75 17.53
N ILE A 12 -8.04 5.60 17.14
CA ILE A 12 -9.33 5.14 16.62
C ILE A 12 -9.12 4.49 15.26
N LEU A 13 -8.24 5.07 14.43
CA LEU A 13 -7.94 4.51 13.13
C LEU A 13 -7.22 3.15 13.23
N ALA A 14 -6.30 3.00 14.18
CA ALA A 14 -5.63 1.74 14.47
C ALA A 14 -6.64 0.68 14.94
N THR A 15 -7.57 1.05 15.82
CA THR A 15 -8.62 0.15 16.32
C THR A 15 -9.53 -0.31 15.18
N LEU A 16 -9.94 0.59 14.28
CA LEU A 16 -10.72 0.24 13.11
C LEU A 16 -9.95 -0.69 12.16
N LEU A 17 -8.66 -0.44 11.96
CA LEU A 17 -7.82 -1.30 11.12
C LEU A 17 -7.67 -2.72 11.71
N SER A 18 -7.52 -2.83 13.04
CA SER A 18 -7.52 -4.12 13.73
C SER A 18 -8.87 -4.84 13.62
N PHE A 19 -9.98 -4.11 13.62
CA PHE A 19 -11.30 -4.71 13.42
C PHE A 19 -11.49 -5.23 11.99
N VAL A 20 -11.01 -4.51 10.98
CA VAL A 20 -11.02 -4.98 9.58
C VAL A 20 -10.22 -6.28 9.45
N GLU A 21 -9.01 -6.33 10.00
CA GLU A 21 -8.17 -7.55 9.98
C GLU A 21 -8.85 -8.74 10.65
N PHE A 22 -9.50 -8.50 11.80
CA PHE A 22 -10.26 -9.55 12.48
C PHE A 22 -11.39 -10.09 11.59
N MET A 23 -12.06 -9.22 10.84
CA MET A 23 -13.12 -9.62 9.92
C MET A 23 -12.60 -10.34 8.66
N GLU A 24 -11.42 -9.96 8.15
CA GLU A 24 -10.74 -10.70 7.08
C GLU A 24 -10.38 -12.12 7.52
N HIS A 25 -9.89 -12.28 8.76
CA HIS A 25 -9.55 -13.59 9.33
C HIS A 25 -10.78 -14.46 9.68
N ASP A 26 -11.92 -13.86 10.05
CA ASP A 26 -13.18 -14.58 10.36
C ASP A 26 -13.98 -14.99 9.10
N GLU A 27 -13.35 -14.97 7.91
CA GLU A 27 -13.97 -15.26 6.60
C GLU A 27 -15.20 -14.38 6.29
N LYS A 28 -15.30 -13.21 6.92
CA LYS A 28 -16.37 -12.21 6.73
C LYS A 28 -15.77 -10.86 6.35
N PRO A 29 -15.01 -10.77 5.24
CA PRO A 29 -14.37 -9.53 4.85
C PRO A 29 -15.43 -8.44 4.63
N LEU A 30 -15.16 -7.27 5.21
CA LEU A 30 -16.01 -6.10 5.00
C LEU A 30 -15.82 -5.59 3.57
N PRO A 31 -16.87 -5.10 2.88
CA PRO A 31 -16.76 -4.55 1.53
C PRO A 31 -16.12 -3.15 1.56
N ILE A 32 -14.85 -3.09 1.94
CA ILE A 32 -14.05 -1.87 2.03
C ILE A 32 -13.08 -1.86 0.86
N ASP A 33 -12.95 -0.70 0.22
CA ASP A 33 -11.99 -0.50 -0.86
C ASP A 33 -10.55 -0.70 -0.36
N ILE A 34 -9.79 -1.55 -1.05
CA ILE A 34 -8.39 -1.83 -0.73
C ILE A 34 -7.50 -0.59 -0.81
N HIS A 35 -7.84 0.37 -1.68
CA HIS A 35 -7.17 1.66 -1.77
C HIS A 35 -7.33 2.48 -0.49
N LEU A 36 -8.52 2.41 0.11
CA LEU A 36 -8.80 3.06 1.38
C LEU A 36 -8.02 2.36 2.50
N LEU A 37 -8.01 1.03 2.55
CA LEU A 37 -7.27 0.27 3.57
C LEU A 37 -5.76 0.56 3.54
N GLY A 38 -5.13 0.58 2.36
CA GLY A 38 -3.72 0.94 2.21
C GLY A 38 -3.41 2.35 2.72
N GLY A 39 -4.26 3.33 2.39
CA GLY A 39 -4.13 4.70 2.89
C GLY A 39 -4.30 4.83 4.40
N LEU A 40 -5.26 4.11 4.99
CA LEU A 40 -5.47 4.11 6.44
C LEU A 40 -4.32 3.43 7.18
N ALA A 41 -3.84 2.29 6.68
CA ALA A 41 -2.68 1.60 7.24
C ALA A 41 -1.43 2.49 7.26
N GLY A 42 -1.19 3.24 6.18
CA GLY A 42 -0.11 4.22 6.12
C GLY A 42 -0.23 5.32 7.18
N LYS A 43 -1.44 5.88 7.37
CA LYS A 43 -1.72 6.89 8.41
C LYS A 43 -1.52 6.34 9.84
N CYS A 44 -1.81 5.06 10.07
CA CYS A 44 -1.58 4.37 11.34
C CYS A 44 -0.13 3.94 11.58
N ARG A 45 0.80 4.19 10.64
CA ARG A 45 2.16 3.62 10.66
C ARG A 45 2.18 2.08 10.67
N ALA A 46 1.08 1.45 10.23
CA ALA A 46 0.99 0.01 10.02
C ALA A 46 1.59 -0.33 8.64
N PHE A 47 2.88 -0.03 8.47
CA PHE A 47 3.54 -0.02 7.16
C PHE A 47 3.56 -1.39 6.48
N ALA A 48 3.69 -2.49 7.23
CA ALA A 48 3.61 -3.83 6.66
C ALA A 48 2.25 -4.12 6.00
N LYS A 49 1.16 -3.66 6.62
CA LYS A 49 -0.19 -3.78 6.05
C LYS A 49 -0.40 -2.83 4.88
N ALA A 50 0.10 -1.60 5.01
CA ALA A 50 0.06 -0.63 3.93
C ALA A 50 0.76 -1.18 2.67
N LEU A 51 1.91 -1.85 2.86
CA LEU A 51 2.64 -2.53 1.79
C LEU A 51 1.81 -3.66 1.18
N ASN A 52 1.25 -4.56 2.01
CA ASN A 52 0.45 -5.68 1.52
C ASN A 52 -0.76 -5.23 0.71
N TYR A 53 -1.52 -4.22 1.17
CA TYR A 53 -2.62 -3.66 0.38
C TYR A 53 -2.14 -3.02 -0.93
N LYS A 54 -0.96 -2.38 -0.93
CA LYS A 54 -0.37 -1.82 -2.16
C LYS A 54 0.10 -2.87 -3.16
N GLU A 55 0.58 -4.01 -2.69
CA GLU A 55 0.92 -5.16 -3.55
C GLU A 55 -0.33 -5.76 -4.21
N MET A 56 -1.43 -5.89 -3.46
CA MET A 56 -2.70 -6.36 -4.01
C MET A 56 -3.29 -5.38 -5.05
N GLU A 57 -3.17 -4.06 -4.81
CA GLU A 57 -3.50 -3.05 -5.83
C GLU A 57 -2.66 -3.23 -7.10
N PHE A 58 -1.37 -3.52 -6.93
CA PHE A 58 -0.44 -3.74 -8.03
C PHE A 58 -0.79 -4.97 -8.87
N GLU A 59 -1.10 -6.10 -8.23
CA GLU A 59 -1.57 -7.31 -8.91
C GLU A 59 -2.91 -7.08 -9.65
N GLY A 60 -3.84 -6.37 -9.02
CA GLY A 60 -5.10 -5.96 -9.64
C GLY A 60 -4.91 -5.03 -10.86
N ALA A 61 -3.96 -4.10 -10.78
CA ALA A 61 -3.60 -3.20 -11.87
C ALA A 61 -2.95 -3.96 -13.05
N LEU A 62 -2.04 -4.90 -12.76
CA LEU A 62 -1.39 -5.73 -13.76
C LEU A 62 -2.37 -6.65 -14.51
N SER A 63 -3.36 -7.20 -13.80
CA SER A 63 -4.38 -8.08 -14.39
C SER A 63 -5.39 -7.32 -15.26
N ASN A 64 -5.75 -6.09 -14.88
CA ASN A 64 -6.73 -5.28 -15.62
C ASN A 64 -6.12 -4.40 -16.74
N ARG A 65 -4.78 -4.28 -16.83
CA ARG A 65 -3.94 -3.67 -17.91
C ARG A 65 -4.36 -2.34 -18.55
N ARG A 66 -5.47 -1.70 -18.16
CA ARG A 66 -6.06 -0.62 -18.96
C ARG A 66 -5.78 0.81 -18.50
N ASP A 67 -5.56 1.09 -17.20
CA ASP A 67 -5.54 2.51 -16.76
C ASP A 67 -4.58 2.85 -15.60
N ALA A 68 -3.73 1.92 -15.15
CA ALA A 68 -2.83 2.19 -14.03
C ALA A 68 -1.48 2.75 -14.51
N ASN A 69 -1.11 3.96 -14.06
CA ASN A 69 0.23 4.50 -14.26
C ASN A 69 1.26 3.64 -13.51
N PRO A 70 2.13 2.88 -14.19
CA PRO A 70 3.03 1.92 -13.55
C PRO A 70 3.96 2.55 -12.53
N VAL A 71 4.35 3.82 -12.75
CA VAL A 71 5.22 4.58 -11.85
C VAL A 71 4.50 4.88 -10.53
N ALA A 72 3.23 5.27 -10.59
CA ALA A 72 2.46 5.63 -9.41
C ALA A 72 2.19 4.43 -8.50
N VAL A 73 2.06 3.23 -9.09
CA VAL A 73 1.80 2.01 -8.32
C VAL A 73 3.06 1.49 -7.62
N VAL A 74 4.26 1.74 -8.15
CA VAL A 74 5.53 1.30 -7.51
C VAL A 74 6.13 2.33 -6.55
N GLU A 75 5.82 3.61 -6.72
CA GLU A 75 6.35 4.70 -5.88
C GLU A 75 5.90 4.60 -4.41
N ALA A 76 4.64 4.25 -4.16
CA ALA A 76 4.12 4.08 -2.80
C ALA A 76 4.75 2.88 -2.07
N PRO A 77 4.83 1.67 -2.65
CA PRO A 77 5.57 0.54 -2.08
C PRO A 77 7.01 0.89 -1.72
N ILE A 78 7.78 1.50 -2.64
CA ILE A 78 9.18 1.88 -2.41
C ILE A 78 9.30 2.79 -1.19
N HIS A 79 8.45 3.81 -1.10
CA HIS A 79 8.44 4.72 0.04
C HIS A 79 8.11 4.01 1.36
N ILE A 80 7.12 3.10 1.36
CA ILE A 80 6.73 2.33 2.54
C ILE A 80 7.86 1.36 2.97
N THR A 81 8.54 0.70 2.01
CA THR A 81 9.68 -0.18 2.30
C THR A 81 10.88 0.57 2.86
N ASN A 82 11.14 1.80 2.39
CA ASN A 82 12.19 2.65 2.96
C ASN A 82 11.84 3.05 4.41
N GLN A 83 10.57 3.36 4.70
CA GLN A 83 10.11 3.62 6.08
C GLN A 83 10.19 2.40 7.00
N LEU A 84 10.20 1.18 6.44
CA LEU A 84 10.41 -0.07 7.16
C LEU A 84 11.89 -0.45 7.32
N HIS A 85 12.82 0.36 6.79
CA HIS A 85 14.26 0.04 6.69
C HIS A 85 14.55 -1.27 5.93
N GLN A 86 13.64 -1.69 5.04
CA GLN A 86 13.78 -2.89 4.20
C GLN A 86 14.35 -2.51 2.83
N TYR A 87 15.60 -2.06 2.82
CA TYR A 87 16.26 -1.54 1.61
C TYR A 87 16.37 -2.59 0.50
N GLU A 88 16.59 -3.86 0.84
CA GLU A 88 16.63 -4.95 -0.15
C GLU A 88 15.28 -5.16 -0.86
N ALA A 89 14.18 -5.02 -0.13
CA ALA A 89 12.84 -5.11 -0.69
C ALA A 89 12.55 -3.92 -1.64
N ALA A 90 12.95 -2.71 -1.24
CA ALA A 90 12.84 -1.52 -2.08
C ALA A 90 13.62 -1.68 -3.40
N VAL A 91 14.85 -2.21 -3.32
CA VAL A 91 15.68 -2.52 -4.51
C VAL A 91 15.01 -3.58 -5.38
N GLY A 92 14.41 -4.62 -4.78
CA GLY A 92 13.68 -5.66 -5.51
C GLY A 92 12.48 -5.12 -6.30
N ILE A 93 11.65 -4.28 -5.66
CA ILE A 93 10.50 -3.62 -6.29
C ILE A 93 10.97 -2.72 -7.45
N LEU A 94 12.05 -1.97 -7.23
CA LEU A 94 12.63 -1.10 -8.26
C LEU A 94 13.18 -1.90 -9.45
N ALA A 95 13.91 -2.99 -9.19
CA ALA A 95 14.42 -3.87 -10.25
C ALA A 95 13.28 -4.48 -11.08
N TYR A 96 12.19 -4.91 -10.42
CA TYR A 96 10.99 -5.38 -11.10
C TYR A 96 10.38 -4.28 -11.98
N ALA A 97 10.22 -3.06 -11.44
CA ALA A 97 9.63 -1.94 -12.18
C ALA A 97 10.46 -1.55 -13.42
N GLN A 98 11.78 -1.62 -13.34
CA GLN A 98 12.65 -1.36 -14.49
C GLN A 98 12.50 -2.43 -15.58
N GLN A 99 12.49 -3.72 -15.19
CA GLN A 99 12.47 -4.84 -16.13
C GLN A 99 11.10 -5.04 -16.79
N HIS A 100 10.02 -4.86 -16.03
CA HIS A 100 8.67 -5.22 -16.48
C HIS A 100 7.78 -4.03 -16.83
N LEU A 101 8.07 -2.84 -16.30
CA LEU A 101 7.23 -1.65 -16.46
C LEU A 101 7.93 -0.49 -17.19
N GLY A 102 9.23 -0.63 -17.50
CA GLY A 102 10.00 0.41 -18.19
C GLY A 102 10.15 1.71 -17.40
N VAL A 103 10.05 1.63 -16.06
CA VAL A 103 10.10 2.79 -15.17
C VAL A 103 11.54 3.32 -15.08
N GLN A 104 11.72 4.63 -15.26
CA GLN A 104 13.02 5.27 -15.06
C GLN A 104 13.30 5.50 -13.57
N LEU A 105 14.58 5.34 -13.21
CA LEU A 105 15.07 5.56 -11.86
C LEU A 105 14.81 7.01 -11.42
N LYS A 106 14.23 7.20 -10.24
CA LYS A 106 14.23 8.50 -9.56
C LYS A 106 15.22 8.48 -8.41
N GLU A 107 16.05 9.53 -8.29
CA GLU A 107 17.01 9.68 -7.19
C GLU A 107 16.32 9.66 -5.82
N SER A 108 15.05 10.10 -5.75
CA SER A 108 14.22 10.11 -4.54
C SER A 108 13.89 8.73 -3.96
N TRP A 109 14.25 7.64 -4.63
CA TRP A 109 13.98 6.26 -4.20
C TRP A 109 15.15 5.62 -3.44
N TYR A 110 16.33 6.24 -3.47
CA TYR A 110 17.55 5.76 -2.79
C TYR A 110 17.82 6.47 -1.45
N CYS A 111 16.94 7.37 -1.02
CA CYS A 111 17.08 8.14 0.23
C CYS A 111 16.34 7.48 1.40
#